data_AF-A0AAP9YIC6-F1
#
_entry.id   AF-A0AAP9YIC6-F1
#
_cell.length_a   1.000
_cell.length_b   1.000
_cell.length_c   1.000
_cell.angle_alpha   90.00
_cell.angle_beta   90.00
_cell.angle_gamma   90.00
#
_symmetry.space_group_name_H-M   'P 1'
#
loop_
_entity.id
_entity.type
_entity.pdbx_description
1 polymer ?
#
loop_
_entity_poly.entity_id
_entity_poly.type
_entity_poly.pdbx_seq_one_letter_code
_entity_poly.pdbx_strand_id
1 'polypeptide(L)' 'MVTFTAHAVTKLRQQASLANCLQVFPRTSLFSPGDSYSGSRIIALPYSTDDTRDLFQAATFWP' A
#
# COMPACT_ATOMS: atom_id res chain seq x y z
N MET A 1 3.75 -7.97 -0.78
CA MET A 1 3.11 -6.68 -1.12
C MET A 1 1.61 -6.83 -1.37
N VAL A 2 1.21 -7.71 -2.29
CA VAL A 2 -0.20 -8.04 -2.65
C VAL A 2 -1.10 -8.26 -1.42
N THR A 3 -0.67 -9.10 -0.48
CA THR A 3 -1.46 -9.45 0.71
C THR A 3 -1.77 -8.24 1.59
N PHE A 4 -0.80 -7.36 1.81
CA PHE A 4 -0.99 -6.16 2.64
C PHE A 4 -1.95 -5.16 1.99
N THR A 5 -1.83 -4.95 0.68
CA THR A 5 -2.76 -4.12 -0.09
C THR A 5 -4.18 -4.70 -0.02
N ALA A 6 -4.35 -6.02 -0.16
CA ALA A 6 -5.67 -6.67 -0.04
C ALA A 6 -6.28 -6.48 1.36
N HIS A 7 -5.49 -6.60 2.43
CA HIS A 7 -5.96 -6.33 3.79
C HIS A 7 -6.38 -4.86 3.98
N ALA A 8 -5.60 -3.91 3.46
CA ALA A 8 -5.94 -2.49 3.53
C ALA A 8 -7.24 -2.18 2.78
N VAL A 9 -7.43 -2.74 1.59
CA VAL A 9 -8.66 -2.56 0.80
C VAL A 9 -9.86 -3.19 1.48
N THR A 10 -9.69 -4.38 2.06
CA THR A 10 -10.78 -5.04 2.79
C THR A 10 -11.26 -4.17 3.96
N LYS A 11 -10.33 -3.54 4.69
CA LYS A 11 -10.67 -2.59 5.78
C LYS A 11 -11.34 -1.32 5.26
N LEU A 12 -10.84 -0.74 4.17
CA LEU A 12 -11.45 0.43 3.52
C LEU A 12 -12.91 0.16 3.11
N ARG A 13 -13.15 -1.01 2.50
CA ARG A 13 -14.49 -1.47 2.11
C ARG A 13 -15.41 -1.70 3.30
N GLN A 14 -14.92 -2.31 4.37
CA GLN A 14 -15.68 -2.47 5.62
C GLN A 14 -16.11 -1.14 6.23
N GLN A 15 -15.30 -0.09 6.05
CA GLN A 15 -15.60 1.25 6.53
C GLN A 15 -16.44 2.08 5.55
N ALA A 16 -16.83 1.51 4.39
CA ALA A 16 -17.52 2.20 3.30
C ALA A 16 -16.87 3.55 2.94
N SER A 17 -15.53 3.59 2.98
CA SER A 17 -14.74 4.81 2.82
C SER A 17 -13.84 4.70 1.59
N LEU A 18 -13.60 5.83 0.93
CA LEU A 18 -12.78 5.92 -0.27
C LEU A 18 -11.38 6.41 0.10
N ALA A 19 -10.34 5.78 -0.45
CA ALA A 19 -8.97 6.20 -0.23
C ALA A 19 -8.54 7.18 -1.34
N ASN A 20 -8.10 8.38 -0.93
CA ASN A 20 -7.46 9.34 -1.83
C ASN A 20 -5.92 9.26 -1.78
N CYS A 21 -5.36 8.72 -0.70
CA CYS A 21 -3.92 8.55 -0.53
C CYS A 21 -3.62 7.13 -0.03
N LEU A 22 -2.60 6.50 -0.59
CA LEU A 22 -2.10 5.19 -0.17
C LEU A 22 -0.68 5.36 0.37
N GLN A 23 -0.47 5.00 1.64
CA GLN A 23 0.85 5.08 2.27
C GLN A 23 1.50 3.69 2.31
N VAL A 24 2.62 3.54 1.61
CA VAL A 24 3.40 2.30 1.58
C VAL A 24 4.58 2.44 2.52
N PHE A 25 4.72 1.47 3.42
CA PHE A 25 5.87 1.33 4.32
C PHE A 25 6.63 0.03 4.05
N PRO A 26 7.55 -0.01 3.07
CA PRO A 26 8.43 -1.15 2.90
C PRO A 26 9.40 -1.22 4.08
N ARG A 27 9.39 -2.35 4.79
CA ARG A 27 10.37 -2.68 5.82
C ARG A 27 10.91 -4.09 5.56
N THR A 28 12.23 -4.25 5.46
CA THR A 28 12.84 -5.57 5.44
C THR A 28 12.85 -6.17 6.84
N SER A 29 12.73 -7.50 6.92
CA SER A 29 12.70 -8.21 8.20
C SER A 29 14.02 -8.01 8.94
N LEU A 30 13.95 -7.63 10.21
CA LEU A 30 15.11 -7.48 11.11
C LEU A 30 15.86 -8.80 11.33
N PHE A 31 15.25 -9.93 10.97
CA PHE A 31 15.84 -11.28 11.11
C PHE A 31 16.48 -11.81 9.83
N SER A 32 16.42 -11.08 8.71
CA SER A 32 17.10 -11.48 7.47
C SER A 32 18.56 -11.00 7.48
N PRO A 33 19.54 -11.86 7.17
CA PRO A 33 20.92 -11.43 6.99
C PRO A 33 21.02 -10.63 5.68
N GLY A 34 20.87 -9.31 5.78
CA GLY A 34 20.92 -8.38 4.66
C GLY A 34 20.67 -6.95 5.13
N ASP A 35 20.80 -5.98 4.22
CA ASP A 35 20.59 -4.58 4.56
C ASP A 35 19.16 -4.30 5.04
N SER A 36 19.07 -3.60 6.16
CA SER A 36 17.81 -3.15 6.75
C SER A 36 17.29 -1.94 5.97
N TYR A 37 16.30 -2.16 5.12
CA TYR A 37 15.62 -1.11 4.37
C TYR A 37 14.30 -0.77 5.06
N SER A 38 14.14 0.49 5.45
CA SER A 38 12.87 1.04 5.96
C SER A 38 12.57 2.32 5.20
N GLY A 39 11.56 2.26 4.34
CA GLY A 39 11.06 3.40 3.58
C GLY A 39 9.62 3.70 3.95
N SER A 40 9.20 4.94 3.66
CA SER A 40 7.79 5.31 3.70
C SER A 40 7.51 6.29 2.58
N ARG A 41 6.42 6.09 1.83
CA ARG A 41 5.95 7.08 0.86
C ARG A 41 4.45 7.11 0.83
N ILE A 42 3.94 8.32 0.63
CA ILE A 42 2.53 8.57 0.41
C ILE A 42 2.35 8.74 -1.10
N ILE A 43 1.46 7.93 -1.65
CA ILE A 43 1.08 7.94 -3.06
C ILE A 43 -0.32 8.54 -3.10
N ALA A 44 -0.44 9.76 -3.62
CA ALA A 44 -1.75 10.37 -3.86
C ALA A 44 -2.36 9.69 -5.10
N LEU A 45 -3.59 9.20 -4.96
CA LEU A 45 -4.35 8.65 -6.07
C LEU A 45 -4.98 9.80 -6.86
N PRO A 46 -5.06 9.69 -8.19
CA PRO A 46 -5.68 10.72 -9.03
C PRO A 46 -7.19 10.85 -8.79
N TYR A 47 -7.81 9.82 -8.19
CA TYR A 47 -9.22 9.80 -7.80
C TYR A 47 -9.41 8.93 -6.56
N SER A 48 -10.40 9.28 -5.74
CA SER A 48 -10.81 8.48 -4.57
C SER A 48 -11.39 7.14 -5.03
N THR A 49 -10.70 6.04 -4.73
CA THR A 49 -11.09 4.68 -5.15
C THR A 49 -10.93 3.66 -4.04
N ASP A 50 -11.70 2.58 -4.12
CA ASP A 50 -11.60 1.37 -3.30
C ASP A 50 -11.32 0.11 -4.15
N ASP A 51 -10.98 0.29 -5.44
CA ASP A 51 -10.60 -0.83 -6.31
C ASP A 51 -9.22 -1.37 -5.92
N THR A 52 -9.15 -2.67 -5.70
CA THR A 52 -7.92 -3.38 -5.36
C THR A 52 -6.87 -3.26 -6.47
N ARG A 53 -7.30 -3.16 -7.73
CA ARG A 53 -6.40 -3.09 -8.90
C ARG A 53 -5.67 -1.76 -8.97
N ASP A 54 -6.38 -0.65 -8.79
CA ASP A 54 -5.80 0.70 -8.83
C ASP A 54 -4.82 0.90 -7.67
N LEU A 55 -5.20 0.46 -6.47
CA LEU A 55 -4.36 0.57 -5.29
C LEU A 55 -3.12 -0.33 -5.40
N PHE A 56 -3.26 -1.50 -6.03
CA PHE A 56 -2.12 -2.38 -6.30
C PHE A 56 -1.17 -1.79 -7.34
N GLN A 57 -1.70 -1.24 -8.43
CA GLN A 57 -0.91 -0.62 -9.48
C GLN A 57 -0.17 0.62 -8.94
N ALA A 58 -0.84 1.46 -8.16
CA ALA A 58 -0.22 2.61 -7.50
C ALA A 58 0.93 2.20 -6.58
N ALA A 59 0.74 1.13 -5.80
CA ALA A 59 1.77 0.64 -4.89
C ALA A 59 2.94 -0.05 -5.63
N THR A 60 2.67 -0.71 -6.75
CA THR A 60 3.68 -1.41 -7.58
C THR A 60 4.48 -0.46 -8.46
N PHE A 61 3.89 0.67 -8.90
CA PHE A 61 4.55 1.72 -9.69
C PHE A 61 5.61 2.51 -8.89
N TRP A 62 6.21 1.88 -7.88
CA TRP A 62 7.33 2.41 -7.14
C TRP A 62 8.59 2.39 -8.02
N PRO A 63 9.23 3.54 -8.30
CA PRO A 63 10.53 3.59 -8.97
C PRO A 63 11.71 3.29 -8.03
#